data_AF-A0A7J4KCL5-F1
#
_entry.id   AF-A0A7J4KCL5-F1
#
_cell.length_a   1.000
_cell.length_b   1.000
_cell.length_c   1.000
_cell.angle_alpha   90.00
_cell.angle_beta   90.00
_cell.angle_gamma   90.00
#
_symmetry.space_group_name_H-M   'P 1'
#
loop_
_entity.id
_entity.type
_entity.pdbx_description
1 polymer ?
#
loop_
_entity_poly.entity_id
_entity_poly.type
_entity_poly.pdbx_seq_one_letter_code
_entity_poly.pdbx_strand_id
1 'polypeptide(L)'
;MTLHCPSCGSAAIILEAGGYGGMVYRCKECGYRGSFVVESDASETIEGRDTGAREHILQEKGERFRVPLWIKVLAVVFVLVLLVYRFW
;
A
#
# COMPACT_ATOMS: atom_id res chain seq x y z
N MET A 1 -9.60 15.90 -14.06
CA MET A 1 -9.03 14.87 -13.18
C MET A 1 -9.91 14.62 -11.95
N THR A 2 -10.71 13.56 -11.96
CA THR A 2 -11.36 12.96 -10.77
C THR A 2 -10.84 11.55 -10.55
N LEU A 3 -10.65 11.15 -9.30
CA LEU A 3 -10.20 9.82 -8.93
C LEU A 3 -11.39 8.93 -8.57
N HIS A 4 -11.44 7.73 -9.14
CA HIS A 4 -12.52 6.77 -8.99
C HIS A 4 -12.03 5.46 -8.38
N CYS A 5 -12.90 4.84 -7.59
CA CYS A 5 -12.66 3.53 -7.01
C CYS A 5 -12.67 2.45 -8.11
N PRO A 6 -11.64 1.59 -8.21
CA PRO A 6 -11.60 0.52 -9.20
C PRO A 6 -12.67 -0.56 -8.97
N SER A 7 -13.21 -0.67 -7.76
CA SER A 7 -14.17 -1.72 -7.40
C SER A 7 -15.63 -1.31 -7.64
N CYS A 8 -15.99 -0.06 -7.34
CA CYS A 8 -17.37 0.42 -7.44
C CYS A 8 -17.55 1.67 -8.32
N GLY A 9 -16.48 2.22 -8.89
CA GLY A 9 -16.52 3.43 -9.72
C GLY A 9 -16.78 4.73 -8.94
N SER A 10 -17.03 4.66 -7.63
CA SER A 10 -17.32 5.86 -6.83
C SER A 10 -16.11 6.80 -6.74
N ALA A 11 -16.36 8.11 -6.87
CA ALA A 11 -15.36 9.15 -6.65
C ALA A 11 -15.11 9.46 -5.16
N ALA A 12 -15.85 8.81 -4.24
CA ALA A 12 -15.75 9.02 -2.80
C ALA A 12 -14.54 8.28 -2.20
N ILE A 13 -13.33 8.63 -2.64
CA ILE A 13 -12.07 8.11 -2.12
C ILE A 13 -11.37 9.12 -1.19
N ILE A 14 -10.69 8.62 -0.17
CA ILE A 14 -9.90 9.40 0.79
C ILE A 14 -8.49 8.84 0.93
N LEU A 15 -7.49 9.68 1.17
CA LEU A 15 -6.14 9.24 1.47
C LEU A 15 -6.03 8.88 2.96
N GLU A 16 -5.67 7.64 3.27
CA GLU A 16 -5.53 7.13 4.65
C GLU A 16 -4.07 7.17 5.14
N ALA A 17 -3.11 6.95 4.25
CA ALA A 17 -1.69 6.98 4.58
C ALA A 17 -0.85 7.38 3.35
N GLY A 18 0.27 8.06 3.58
CA GLY A 18 1.25 8.43 2.55
C GLY A 18 2.67 8.42 3.10
N GLY A 19 3.68 8.33 2.24
CA GLY A 19 5.10 8.33 2.63
C GLY A 19 5.98 7.46 1.73
N TYR A 20 7.16 7.04 2.23
CA TYR A 20 8.13 6.24 1.46
C TYR A 20 7.55 4.91 0.93
N GLY A 21 6.55 4.36 1.61
CA GLY A 21 5.84 3.13 1.19
C GLY A 21 4.69 3.36 0.19
N GLY A 22 4.53 4.57 -0.32
CA GLY A 22 3.45 4.93 -1.24
C GLY A 22 2.19 5.50 -0.58
N MET A 23 1.26 5.91 -1.42
CA MET A 23 -0.04 6.48 -1.03
C MET A 23 -1.07 5.36 -0.89
N VAL A 24 -1.89 5.37 0.15
CA VAL A 24 -2.97 4.40 0.38
C VAL A 24 -4.28 5.15 0.46
N TYR A 25 -5.18 4.82 -0.46
CA TYR A 25 -6.53 5.36 -0.58
C TYR A 25 -7.55 4.39 0.02
N ARG A 26 -8.68 4.93 0.48
CA ARG A 26 -9.85 4.18 0.92
C ARG A 26 -11.12 4.74 0.30
N CYS A 27 -11.98 3.86 -0.21
CA CYS A 27 -13.31 4.23 -0.67
C CYS A 27 -14.31 4.22 0.48
N LYS A 28 -15.16 5.25 0.56
CA LYS A 28 -16.24 5.34 1.56
C LYS A 28 -17.46 4.47 1.23
N GLU A 29 -17.68 4.17 -0.05
CA GLU A 29 -18.86 3.42 -0.50
C GLU A 29 -18.68 1.90 -0.35
N CYS A 30 -17.64 1.33 -0.97
CA CYS A 30 -17.42 -0.12 -0.96
C CYS A 30 -16.37 -0.60 0.06
N GLY A 31 -15.68 0.33 0.73
CA GLY A 31 -14.63 0.00 1.68
C GLY A 31 -13.29 -0.44 1.06
N TYR A 32 -13.13 -0.35 -0.27
CA TYR A 32 -11.85 -0.59 -0.96
C TYR A 32 -10.71 0.16 -0.26
N ARG A 33 -9.56 -0.49 -0.08
CA ARG A 33 -8.35 0.13 0.51
C ARG A 33 -7.11 -0.32 -0.25
N GLY A 34 -6.35 0.61 -0.81
CA GLY A 34 -5.16 0.30 -1.59
C GLY A 34 -4.50 1.53 -2.20
N SER A 35 -3.34 1.36 -2.81
CA SER A 35 -2.62 2.46 -3.48
C SER A 35 -3.11 2.76 -4.89
N PHE A 36 -4.02 1.93 -5.41
CA PHE A 36 -4.48 2.01 -6.79
C PHE A 36 -5.83 2.71 -6.89
N VAL A 37 -5.91 3.71 -7.76
CA VAL A 37 -7.11 4.51 -8.03
C VAL A 37 -7.18 4.79 -9.53
N VAL A 38 -8.38 4.87 -10.08
CA VAL A 38 -8.59 5.14 -11.51
C VAL A 38 -8.72 6.65 -11.70
N GLU A 39 -7.82 7.26 -12.45
CA GLU A 39 -7.93 8.68 -12.80
C GLU A 39 -8.71 8.84 -14.10
N SER A 40 -9.68 9.75 -14.11
CA SER A 40 -10.49 10.04 -15.30
C SER A 40 -10.67 11.55 -15.47
N ASP A 41 -10.57 12.02 -16.71
CA ASP A 41 -10.90 13.39 -17.05
C ASP A 41 -12.38 13.46 -17.41
N ALA A 42 -13.15 14.17 -16.58
CA ALA A 42 -14.60 14.18 -16.60
C ALA A 42 -15.18 14.55 -17.99
N SER A 43 -15.61 13.53 -18.73
CA SER A 43 -16.68 13.59 -19.74
C SER A 43 -17.04 12.22 -20.33
N GLU A 44 -16.27 11.17 -20.03
CA GLU A 44 -16.57 9.84 -20.54
C GLU A 44 -17.33 9.06 -19.47
N THR A 45 -18.65 8.97 -19.64
CA THR A 45 -19.49 7.99 -18.95
C THR A 45 -18.90 6.61 -19.25
N ILE A 46 -18.12 6.05 -18.34
CA ILE A 46 -17.55 4.71 -18.48
C ILE A 46 -18.69 3.71 -18.24
N GLU A 47 -19.51 3.49 -19.26
CA GLU A 47 -20.30 2.26 -19.38
C GLU A 47 -19.33 1.11 -19.66
N GLY A 48 -19.26 0.18 -18.71
CA GLY A 48 -18.72 -1.17 -18.81
C GLY A 48 -17.68 -1.48 -19.87
N ARG A 49 -16.49 -1.90 -19.42
CA ARG A 49 -15.97 -3.22 -19.78
C ARG A 49 -14.71 -3.54 -18.99
N ASP A 50 -14.63 -4.81 -18.66
CA ASP A 50 -13.61 -5.47 -17.89
C ASP A 50 -12.18 -5.09 -18.31
N THR A 51 -11.40 -4.66 -17.32
CA THR A 51 -9.97 -5.02 -17.29
C THR A 51 -9.59 -5.53 -15.91
N GLY A 52 -10.39 -6.47 -15.38
CA GLY A 52 -9.98 -7.46 -14.37
C GLY A 52 -8.96 -8.47 -14.91
N ALA A 53 -8.16 -8.08 -15.90
CA ALA A 53 -7.21 -8.90 -16.62
C ALA A 53 -5.81 -8.28 -16.56
N ARG A 54 -5.39 -7.89 -15.34
CA ARG A 54 -3.96 -7.89 -14.99
C ARG A 54 -3.72 -8.15 -13.50
N GLU A 55 -4.53 -9.06 -12.99
CA GLU A 55 -4.57 -9.52 -11.60
C GLU A 55 -3.44 -10.52 -11.23
N HIS A 56 -2.39 -10.65 -12.06
CA HIS A 56 -1.31 -11.63 -11.80
C HIS A 56 0.12 -11.04 -11.68
N ILE A 57 0.30 -9.71 -11.74
CA ILE A 57 1.58 -9.04 -11.43
C ILE A 57 1.45 -8.03 -10.26
N LEU A 58 0.24 -7.81 -9.75
CA LEU A 58 -0.05 -6.92 -8.61
C LEU A 58 -0.25 -7.64 -7.28
N GLN A 59 0.20 -8.90 -7.17
CA GLN A 59 0.22 -9.66 -5.92
C GLN A 59 1.63 -9.72 -5.32
N GLU A 60 2.37 -8.62 -5.39
CA GLU A 60 3.60 -8.46 -4.60
C GLU A 60 3.33 -7.37 -3.54
N LYS A 61 2.72 -7.83 -2.44
CA LYS A 61 2.93 -7.32 -1.08
C LYS A 61 2.82 -5.81 -0.87
N GLY A 62 1.58 -5.35 -0.86
CA GLY A 62 1.12 -4.35 0.11
C GLY A 62 1.09 -4.88 1.56
N GLU A 63 2.07 -5.69 1.96
CA GLU A 63 2.26 -6.08 3.35
C GLU A 63 3.09 -4.99 4.01
N ARG A 64 2.41 -4.15 4.78
CA ARG A 64 2.79 -3.81 6.16
C ARG A 64 4.10 -4.46 6.59
N PHE A 65 5.25 -3.89 6.21
CA PHE A 65 6.54 -4.27 6.80
C PHE A 65 6.64 -3.62 8.17
N ARG A 66 5.80 -4.15 9.06
CA ARG A 66 6.00 -4.24 10.50
C ARG A 66 7.41 -4.79 10.65
N VAL A 67 8.35 -3.93 11.03
CA VAL A 67 9.77 -4.29 11.24
C VAL A 67 9.83 -5.69 11.86
N PRO A 68 10.31 -6.71 11.12
CA PRO A 68 10.26 -8.09 11.57
C PRO A 68 11.03 -8.19 12.87
N LEU A 69 10.54 -9.04 13.77
CA LEU A 69 11.16 -9.31 15.07
C LEU A 69 12.68 -9.61 14.95
N TRP A 70 13.11 -10.10 13.81
CA TRP A 70 14.47 -10.49 13.44
C TRP A 70 15.40 -9.28 13.36
N ILE A 71 14.90 -8.10 12.95
CA ILE A 71 15.67 -6.85 12.98
C ILE A 71 15.94 -6.42 14.43
N LYS A 72 14.97 -6.63 15.34
CA LYS A 72 15.19 -6.41 16.77
C LYS A 72 16.22 -7.40 17.33
N VAL A 73 16.17 -8.67 16.92
CA VAL A 73 17.17 -9.68 17.31
C VAL A 73 18.56 -9.30 16.80
N LEU A 74 18.69 -8.86 15.55
CA LEU A 74 19.96 -8.46 14.96
C LEU A 74 20.55 -7.23 15.67
N ALA A 75 19.71 -6.26 16.04
CA ALA A 75 20.14 -5.11 16.84
C ALA A 75 20.64 -5.54 18.23
N VAL A 76 19.95 -6.46 18.89
CA VAL A 76 20.37 -6.99 20.20
C VAL A 76 21.69 -7.76 20.08
N VAL A 77 21.85 -8.62 19.07
CA VAL A 77 23.10 -9.36 18.82
C VAL A 77 24.25 -8.38 18.54
N PHE A 78 24.02 -7.36 17.71
CA PHE A 78 25.03 -6.34 17.43
C PHE A 78 25.47 -5.60 18.69
N VAL A 79 24.53 -5.23 19.57
CA VAL A 79 24.84 -4.59 20.86
C VAL A 79 25.60 -5.53 21.78
N LEU A 80 25.22 -6.81 21.87
CA LEU A 80 25.94 -7.80 22.68
C LEU A 80 27.36 -8.02 22.18
N VAL A 81 27.56 -8.11 20.86
CA VAL A 81 28.88 -8.20 20.25
C VAL A 81 29.73 -6.98 20.62
N LEU A 82 29.22 -5.76 20.47
CA LEU A 82 29.94 -4.55 20.87
C LEU A 82 30.32 -4.52 22.36
N LEU A 83 29.47 -5.08 23.23
CA LEU A 83 29.78 -5.18 24.66
C LEU A 83 30.90 -6.19 24.93
N VAL A 84 30.88 -7.35 24.27
CA VAL A 84 31.94 -8.35 24.38
C VAL A 84 33.27 -7.80 23.86
N TYR A 85 33.27 -7.11 22.72
CA TYR A 85 34.47 -6.48 22.15
C TYR A 85 35.01 -5.31 22.98
N ARG A 86 34.20 -4.72 23.86
CA ARG A 86 34.65 -3.65 24.76
C ARG A 86 35.17 -4.16 26.10
N PHE A 87 34.87 -5.41 26.43
CA PHE A 87 35.30 -6.07 27.67
C PHE A 87 36.53 -6.97 27.48
N TRP A 88 37.01 -7.10 26.23
CA TRP A 88 38.21 -7.84 25.85
C TRP A 88 39.26 -6.85 25.39
#